data_AF-A0A1H9ZIK2-F1
#
_entry.id   AF-A0A1H9ZIK2-F1
#
_cell.length_a   1.000
_cell.length_b   1.000
_cell.length_c   1.000
_cell.angle_alpha   90.00
_cell.angle_beta   90.00
_cell.angle_gamma   90.00
#
_symmetry.space_group_name_H-M   'P 1'
#
loop_
_entity.id
_entity.type
_entity.pdbx_description
1 polymer ?
#
loop_
_entity_poly.entity_id
_entity_poly.type
_entity_poly.pdbx_seq_one_letter_code
_entity_poly.pdbx_strand_id
1 'polypeptide(L)'
;MTPAQPGAVKKQTKQLLARRAAEVAAALLALADEQDDINLHTDADYTEKQLQRQPDNDLLRIGANLHRRATEHAQPLARQNVTPQEFQDLQAALDTFRQELTTPRTAVATGKALKQQISTDLRQANNLLRNRLDKYLLRYQRPQPAFYTAYQSARQTINTAARSEK
;
A
#
# COMPACT_ATOMS: atom_id res chain seq x y z
N MET A 1 3.16 -21.02 -0.96
CA MET A 1 3.28 -19.82 -1.82
C MET A 1 4.01 -18.76 -1.03
N THR A 2 5.29 -18.52 -1.31
CA THR A 2 6.08 -17.49 -0.63
C THR A 2 5.56 -16.13 -1.09
N PRO A 3 5.19 -15.20 -0.20
CA PRO A 3 4.74 -13.87 -0.60
C PRO A 3 5.85 -13.19 -1.41
N ALA A 4 5.51 -12.65 -2.58
CA ALA A 4 6.44 -11.92 -3.43
C ALA A 4 7.06 -10.78 -2.62
N GLN A 5 8.38 -10.61 -2.72
CA GLN A 5 9.07 -9.54 -2.00
C GLN A 5 8.52 -8.17 -2.45
N PRO A 6 8.20 -7.24 -1.53
CA PRO A 6 7.55 -5.97 -1.87
C PRO A 6 8.34 -5.11 -2.86
N GLY A 7 9.67 -5.23 -2.88
CA GLY A 7 10.51 -4.57 -3.89
C GLY A 7 10.35 -5.14 -5.31
N ALA A 8 10.04 -6.43 -5.44
CA ALA A 8 9.83 -7.08 -6.74
C ALA A 8 8.51 -6.65 -7.37
N VAL A 9 7.44 -6.54 -6.57
CA VAL A 9 6.11 -6.09 -7.03
C VAL A 9 6.18 -4.65 -7.53
N LYS A 10 6.79 -3.73 -6.77
CA LYS A 10 7.02 -2.34 -7.20
C LYS A 10 7.79 -2.25 -8.52
N LYS A 11 8.82 -3.09 -8.69
CA LYS A 11 9.62 -3.09 -9.94
C LYS A 11 8.77 -3.55 -11.13
N GLN A 12 7.96 -4.58 -10.95
CA GLN A 12 7.06 -5.09 -12.00
C GLN A 12 6.02 -4.04 -12.39
N THR A 13 5.39 -3.39 -11.43
CA THR A 13 4.36 -2.36 -11.70
C THR A 13 4.98 -1.12 -12.35
N LYS A 14 6.22 -0.74 -12.01
CA LYS A 14 6.97 0.30 -12.72
C LYS A 14 7.23 -0.05 -14.18
N GLN A 15 7.68 -1.27 -14.45
CA GLN A 15 7.97 -1.75 -15.81
C GLN A 15 6.69 -1.78 -16.64
N LEU A 16 5.59 -2.28 -16.06
CA LEU A 16 4.28 -2.31 -16.72
C LEU A 16 3.81 -0.88 -17.08
N LEU A 17 3.88 0.06 -16.13
CA LEU A 17 3.52 1.45 -16.39
C LEU A 17 4.38 2.06 -17.50
N ALA A 18 5.71 1.88 -17.45
CA ALA A 18 6.60 2.42 -18.47
C ALA A 18 6.31 1.86 -19.87
N ARG A 19 5.99 0.57 -19.96
CA ARG A 19 5.60 -0.07 -21.22
C ARG A 19 4.30 0.48 -21.77
N ARG A 20 3.23 0.50 -20.96
CA ARG A 20 1.92 1.02 -21.39
C ARG A 20 1.99 2.50 -21.76
N ALA A 21 2.77 3.28 -21.02
CA ALA A 21 2.99 4.69 -21.33
C ALA A 21 3.75 4.84 -22.66
N ALA A 22 4.74 4.00 -22.96
CA ALA A 22 5.47 4.04 -24.23
C ALA A 22 4.59 3.66 -25.44
N GLU A 23 3.70 2.67 -25.28
CA GLU A 23 2.74 2.27 -26.32
C GLU A 23 1.84 3.46 -26.70
N VAL A 24 1.27 4.15 -25.71
CA VAL A 24 0.44 5.34 -25.93
C VAL A 24 1.26 6.54 -26.43
N ALA A 25 2.48 6.72 -25.93
CA ALA A 25 3.39 7.78 -26.39
C ALA A 25 3.71 7.64 -27.88
N ALA A 26 4.01 6.42 -28.35
CA ALA A 26 4.29 6.16 -29.76
C ALA A 26 3.08 6.51 -30.65
N ALA A 27 1.87 6.17 -30.22
CA ALA A 27 0.66 6.51 -30.96
C ALA A 27 0.41 8.04 -31.01
N LEU A 28 0.62 8.74 -29.90
CA LEU A 28 0.52 10.20 -29.85
C LEU A 28 1.59 10.89 -30.69
N LEU A 29 2.79 10.34 -30.73
CA LEU A 29 3.89 10.86 -31.55
C LEU A 29 3.56 10.72 -33.05
N ALA A 30 3.08 9.56 -33.47
CA ALA A 30 2.63 9.33 -34.85
C ALA A 30 1.48 10.26 -35.24
N LEU A 31 0.52 10.47 -34.33
CA LEU A 31 -0.55 11.45 -34.54
C LEU A 31 -0.03 12.89 -34.64
N ALA A 32 0.96 13.25 -33.83
CA ALA A 32 1.57 14.57 -33.87
C ALA A 32 2.26 14.83 -35.22
N ASP A 33 2.98 13.82 -35.74
CA ASP A 33 3.60 13.87 -37.06
C ASP A 33 2.56 14.01 -38.19
N GLU A 34 1.43 13.31 -38.10
CA GLU A 34 0.34 13.46 -39.08
C GLU A 34 -0.32 14.85 -39.07
N GLN A 35 -0.25 15.57 -37.95
CA GLN A 35 -0.91 16.86 -37.74
C GLN A 35 0.05 18.05 -37.78
N ASP A 36 1.35 17.81 -37.96
CA ASP A 36 2.43 18.80 -37.77
C ASP A 36 2.34 19.53 -36.41
N ASP A 37 1.85 18.86 -35.34
CA ASP A 37 1.72 19.45 -33.99
C ASP A 37 2.99 19.22 -33.15
N ILE A 38 3.89 20.21 -33.20
CA ILE A 38 5.16 20.21 -32.46
C ILE A 38 4.97 20.06 -30.93
N ASN A 39 3.87 20.60 -30.39
CA ASN A 39 3.62 20.54 -28.94
C ASN A 39 3.23 19.11 -28.55
N LEU A 40 2.35 18.48 -29.32
CA LEU A 40 1.98 17.08 -29.08
C LEU A 40 3.17 16.14 -29.27
N HIS A 41 4.01 16.42 -30.27
CA HIS A 41 5.22 15.65 -30.52
C HIS A 41 6.16 15.70 -29.31
N THR A 42 6.44 16.90 -28.80
CA THR A 42 7.31 17.09 -27.62
C THR A 42 6.73 16.42 -26.37
N ASP A 43 5.41 16.48 -26.19
CA ASP A 43 4.73 15.85 -25.06
C ASP A 43 4.76 14.30 -25.12
N ALA A 44 4.91 13.72 -26.32
CA ALA A 44 4.84 12.29 -26.57
C ALA A 44 6.20 11.62 -26.87
N ASP A 45 7.30 12.38 -26.95
CA ASP A 45 8.63 11.85 -27.29
C ASP A 45 9.28 11.08 -26.13
N TYR A 46 8.77 9.87 -25.87
CA TYR A 46 9.24 9.00 -24.81
C TYR A 46 9.35 7.55 -25.27
N THR A 47 10.55 6.97 -25.09
CA THR A 47 10.77 5.52 -25.19
C THR A 47 10.53 4.81 -23.86
N GLU A 48 10.19 3.52 -23.92
CA GLU A 48 10.02 2.68 -22.72
C GLU A 48 11.26 2.75 -21.80
N LYS A 49 12.47 2.69 -22.38
CA LYS A 49 13.72 2.73 -21.62
C LYS A 49 13.93 4.07 -20.89
N GLN A 50 13.53 5.18 -21.50
CA GLN A 50 13.56 6.49 -20.84
C GLN A 50 12.58 6.51 -19.68
N LEU A 51 11.34 6.06 -19.90
CA LEU A 51 10.27 6.01 -18.89
C LEU A 51 10.64 5.11 -17.71
N GLN A 52 11.21 3.94 -17.95
CA GLN A 52 11.68 3.04 -16.88
C GLN A 52 12.76 3.67 -16.00
N ARG A 53 13.55 4.61 -16.55
CA ARG A 53 14.62 5.30 -15.83
C ARG A 53 14.16 6.56 -15.11
N GLN A 54 12.93 7.03 -15.37
CA GLN A 54 12.39 8.20 -14.70
C GLN A 54 12.22 7.94 -13.19
N PRO A 55 12.39 8.98 -12.34
CA PRO A 55 11.96 8.93 -10.96
C PRO A 55 10.48 8.54 -10.84
N ASP A 56 10.10 7.88 -9.75
CA ASP A 56 8.76 7.30 -9.61
C ASP A 56 7.65 8.36 -9.74
N ASN A 57 7.85 9.55 -9.16
CA ASN A 57 6.90 10.67 -9.27
C ASN A 57 6.84 11.24 -10.70
N ASP A 58 7.98 11.30 -11.39
CA ASP A 58 8.03 11.79 -12.78
C ASP A 58 7.36 10.80 -13.72
N LEU A 59 7.58 9.50 -13.55
CA LEU A 59 6.90 8.47 -14.35
C LEU A 59 5.37 8.58 -14.19
N LEU A 60 4.88 8.80 -12.97
CA LEU A 60 3.44 9.01 -12.74
C LEU A 60 2.92 10.29 -13.40
N ARG A 61 3.70 11.37 -13.34
CA ARG A 61 3.34 12.66 -13.94
C ARG A 61 3.31 12.57 -15.47
N ILE A 62 4.34 11.97 -16.07
CA ILE A 62 4.46 11.77 -17.51
C ILE A 62 3.34 10.83 -17.99
N GLY A 63 3.17 9.66 -17.35
CA GLY A 63 2.11 8.72 -17.72
C GLY A 63 0.71 9.32 -17.62
N ALA A 64 0.43 10.13 -16.60
CA ALA A 64 -0.85 10.84 -16.47
C ALA A 64 -1.03 11.92 -17.56
N ASN A 65 0.03 12.62 -17.93
CA ASN A 65 0.00 13.58 -19.03
C ASN A 65 -0.30 12.85 -20.36
N LEU A 66 0.40 11.76 -20.66
CA LEU A 66 0.16 10.95 -21.86
C LEU A 66 -1.26 10.41 -21.91
N HIS A 67 -1.78 9.87 -20.80
CA HIS A 67 -3.18 9.41 -20.73
C HIS A 67 -4.18 10.55 -21.01
N ARG A 68 -3.93 11.75 -20.45
CA ARG A 68 -4.76 12.93 -20.70
C ARG A 68 -4.72 13.35 -22.16
N ARG A 69 -3.53 13.46 -22.77
CA ARG A 69 -3.38 13.79 -24.20
C ARG A 69 -4.06 12.73 -25.08
N ALA A 70 -3.90 11.45 -24.77
CA ALA A 70 -4.57 10.36 -25.47
C ALA A 70 -6.09 10.44 -25.38
N THR A 71 -6.63 10.84 -24.23
CA THR A 71 -8.06 11.08 -24.06
C THR A 71 -8.54 12.28 -24.87
N GLU A 72 -7.79 13.37 -24.89
CA GLU A 72 -8.10 14.58 -25.69
C GLU A 72 -8.11 14.28 -27.20
N HIS A 73 -7.24 13.38 -27.65
CA HIS A 73 -7.09 12.98 -29.05
C HIS A 73 -7.71 11.60 -29.39
N ALA A 74 -8.66 11.11 -28.58
CA ALA A 74 -9.20 9.76 -28.73
C ALA A 74 -9.84 9.48 -30.10
N GLN A 75 -10.52 10.47 -30.69
CA GLN A 75 -11.17 10.34 -32.00
C GLN A 75 -10.17 10.13 -33.15
N PRO A 76 -9.13 10.98 -33.29
CA PRO A 76 -8.05 10.71 -34.24
C PRO A 76 -7.31 9.39 -33.98
N LEU A 77 -6.98 9.07 -32.72
CA LEU A 77 -6.26 7.85 -32.37
C LEU A 77 -7.04 6.57 -32.73
N ALA A 78 -8.37 6.60 -32.62
CA ALA A 78 -9.21 5.49 -33.05
C ALA A 78 -9.07 5.19 -34.56
N ARG A 79 -8.78 6.20 -35.39
CA ARG A 79 -8.52 6.00 -36.83
C ARG A 79 -7.19 5.31 -37.10
N GLN A 80 -6.25 5.38 -36.16
CA GLN A 80 -4.98 4.66 -36.17
C GLN A 80 -5.07 3.27 -35.51
N ASN A 81 -6.28 2.76 -35.24
CA ASN A 81 -6.56 1.50 -34.56
C ASN A 81 -6.13 1.44 -33.09
N VAL A 82 -5.87 2.59 -32.45
CA VAL A 82 -5.65 2.65 -31.00
C VAL A 82 -6.99 2.40 -30.30
N THR A 83 -7.02 1.39 -29.45
CA THR A 83 -8.26 0.95 -28.81
C THR A 83 -8.51 1.69 -27.49
N PRO A 84 -9.78 1.90 -27.10
CA PRO A 84 -10.11 2.40 -25.76
C PRO A 84 -9.55 1.53 -24.62
N GLN A 85 -9.31 0.23 -24.90
CA GLN A 85 -8.70 -0.70 -23.96
C GLN A 85 -7.27 -0.29 -23.60
N GLU A 86 -6.49 0.23 -24.56
CA GLU A 86 -5.11 0.67 -24.29
C GLU A 86 -5.06 1.86 -23.31
N PHE A 87 -6.05 2.75 -23.37
CA PHE A 87 -6.16 3.86 -22.42
C PHE A 87 -6.53 3.36 -21.02
N GLN A 88 -7.48 2.41 -20.95
CA GLN A 88 -7.83 1.76 -19.69
C GLN A 88 -6.66 1.00 -19.08
N ASP A 89 -5.87 0.30 -19.89
CA ASP A 89 -4.68 -0.42 -19.46
C ASP A 89 -3.61 0.53 -18.91
N LEU A 90 -3.39 1.69 -19.56
CA LEU A 90 -2.50 2.72 -19.04
C LEU A 90 -2.99 3.30 -17.71
N GLN A 91 -4.29 3.61 -17.61
CA GLN A 91 -4.89 4.11 -16.37
C GLN A 91 -4.77 3.08 -15.23
N ALA A 92 -5.05 1.80 -15.52
CA ALA A 92 -4.89 0.73 -14.55
C ALA A 92 -3.44 0.57 -14.09
N ALA A 93 -2.46 0.72 -15.01
CA ALA A 93 -1.04 0.67 -14.65
C ALA A 93 -0.62 1.87 -13.78
N LEU A 94 -1.15 3.07 -14.06
CA LEU A 94 -0.93 4.27 -13.24
C LEU A 94 -1.44 4.06 -11.81
N ASP A 95 -2.67 3.57 -11.68
CA ASP A 95 -3.30 3.39 -10.37
C ASP A 95 -2.62 2.29 -9.57
N THR A 96 -2.29 1.17 -10.22
CA THR A 96 -1.53 0.07 -9.59
C THR A 96 -0.18 0.56 -9.07
N PHE A 97 0.58 1.31 -9.88
CA PHE A 97 1.89 1.81 -9.47
C PHE A 97 1.79 2.85 -8.32
N ARG A 98 0.77 3.73 -8.35
CA ARG A 98 0.49 4.67 -7.24
C ARG A 98 0.16 3.96 -5.94
N GLN A 99 -0.66 2.91 -6.01
CA GLN A 99 -1.01 2.10 -4.85
C GLN A 99 0.24 1.47 -4.24
N GLU A 100 1.08 0.81 -5.03
CA GLU A 100 2.33 0.21 -4.56
C GLU A 100 3.29 1.22 -3.90
N LEU A 101 3.30 2.48 -4.35
CA LEU A 101 4.11 3.53 -3.71
C LEU A 101 3.58 3.95 -2.33
N THR A 102 2.27 3.84 -2.11
CA THR A 102 1.61 4.28 -0.87
C THR A 102 1.43 3.15 0.16
N THR A 103 1.31 1.90 -0.30
CA THR A 103 1.12 0.70 0.54
C THR A 103 2.11 0.57 1.70
N PRO A 104 3.43 0.81 1.55
CA PRO A 104 4.35 0.70 2.68
C PRO A 104 4.07 1.73 3.77
N ARG A 105 3.71 2.96 3.39
CA ARG A 105 3.42 4.04 4.34
C ARG A 105 2.14 3.77 5.11
N THR A 106 1.09 3.30 4.43
CA THR A 106 -0.17 2.94 5.06
C THR A 106 0.00 1.75 6.00
N ALA A 107 0.77 0.73 5.61
CA ALA A 107 1.06 -0.42 6.46
C ALA A 107 1.77 -0.02 7.77
N VAL A 108 2.77 0.87 7.69
CA VAL A 108 3.48 1.37 8.89
C VAL A 108 2.56 2.18 9.79
N ALA A 109 1.76 3.08 9.22
CA ALA A 109 0.81 3.90 9.98
C ALA A 109 -0.24 3.04 10.70
N THR A 110 -0.85 2.09 9.97
CA THR A 110 -1.81 1.13 10.52
C THR A 110 -1.19 0.27 11.61
N GLY A 111 0.02 -0.25 11.38
CA GLY A 111 0.75 -1.04 12.38
C GLY A 111 1.02 -0.26 13.66
N LYS A 112 1.36 1.03 13.56
CA LYS A 112 1.55 1.91 14.72
C LYS A 112 0.23 2.13 15.46
N ALA A 113 -0.86 2.40 14.75
CA ALA A 113 -2.17 2.61 15.34
C ALA A 113 -2.65 1.35 16.09
N LEU A 114 -2.53 0.17 15.47
CA LEU A 114 -2.89 -1.11 16.09
C LEU A 114 -2.06 -1.41 17.35
N LYS A 115 -0.75 -1.15 17.33
CA LYS A 115 0.10 -1.31 18.52
C LYS A 115 -0.33 -0.39 19.68
N GLN A 116 -0.69 0.85 19.36
CA GLN A 116 -1.18 1.80 20.36
C GLN A 116 -2.53 1.36 20.94
N GLN A 117 -3.41 0.81 20.10
CA GLN A 117 -4.69 0.26 20.54
C GLN A 117 -4.48 -0.93 21.49
N ILE A 118 -3.66 -1.91 21.09
CA ILE A 118 -3.32 -3.08 21.93
C ILE A 118 -2.76 -2.63 23.29
N SER A 119 -1.85 -1.66 23.31
CA SER A 119 -1.30 -1.13 24.57
C SER A 119 -2.38 -0.49 25.44
N THR A 120 -3.35 0.19 24.85
CA THR A 120 -4.47 0.80 25.57
C THR A 120 -5.41 -0.26 26.12
N ASP A 121 -5.78 -1.25 25.33
CA ASP A 121 -6.66 -2.35 25.73
C ASP A 121 -6.03 -3.17 26.87
N LEU A 122 -4.74 -3.48 26.78
CA LEU A 122 -4.01 -4.18 27.85
C LEU A 122 -3.94 -3.37 29.15
N ARG A 123 -3.80 -2.03 29.06
CA ARG A 123 -3.86 -1.16 30.24
C ARG A 123 -5.26 -1.15 30.84
N GLN A 124 -6.30 -1.06 30.02
CA GLN A 124 -7.69 -1.10 30.47
C GLN A 124 -8.03 -2.44 31.14
N ALA A 125 -7.63 -3.56 30.54
CA ALA A 125 -7.80 -4.89 31.11
C ALA A 125 -7.06 -5.03 32.46
N ASN A 126 -5.81 -4.57 32.54
CA ASN A 126 -5.05 -4.56 33.79
C ASN A 126 -5.71 -3.67 34.86
N ASN A 127 -6.23 -2.52 34.48
CA ASN A 127 -6.95 -1.63 35.40
C ASN A 127 -8.25 -2.26 35.90
N LEU A 128 -9.04 -2.88 35.02
CA LEU A 128 -10.25 -3.60 35.40
C LEU A 128 -9.91 -4.67 36.44
N LEU A 129 -8.86 -5.45 36.18
CA LEU A 129 -8.51 -6.56 37.03
C LEU A 129 -7.94 -6.07 38.38
N ARG A 130 -6.94 -5.19 38.37
CA ARG A 130 -6.27 -4.72 39.60
C ARG A 130 -7.14 -3.78 40.43
N ASN A 131 -7.89 -2.89 39.79
CA ASN A 131 -8.64 -1.85 40.50
C ASN A 131 -10.08 -2.24 40.82
N ARG A 132 -10.65 -3.25 40.17
CA ARG A 132 -12.00 -3.73 40.50
C ARG A 132 -11.98 -5.14 41.08
N LEU A 133 -11.53 -6.13 40.31
CA LEU A 133 -11.63 -7.53 40.73
C LEU A 133 -10.75 -7.84 41.95
N ASP A 134 -9.46 -7.52 41.89
CA ASP A 134 -8.52 -7.79 42.99
C ASP A 134 -8.94 -7.08 44.28
N LYS A 135 -9.38 -5.81 44.17
CA LYS A 135 -9.87 -5.03 45.32
C LYS A 135 -11.18 -5.58 45.88
N TYR A 136 -12.10 -5.97 45.02
CA TYR A 136 -13.39 -6.53 45.46
C TYR A 136 -13.21 -7.88 46.16
N LEU A 137 -12.33 -8.72 45.64
CA LEU A 137 -12.09 -10.07 46.16
C LEU A 137 -11.41 -10.08 47.53
N LEU A 138 -10.77 -8.98 47.94
CA LEU A 138 -10.23 -8.81 49.28
C LEU A 138 -11.29 -9.06 50.37
N ARG A 139 -12.57 -8.76 50.11
CA ARG A 139 -13.65 -8.99 51.08
C ARG A 139 -13.84 -10.47 51.45
N TYR A 140 -13.40 -11.39 50.58
CA TYR A 140 -13.50 -12.83 50.79
C TYR A 140 -12.33 -13.41 51.59
N GLN A 141 -11.31 -12.60 51.88
CA GLN A 141 -10.11 -13.04 52.62
C GLN A 141 -10.44 -13.65 53.99
N ARG A 142 -11.41 -13.06 54.72
CA ARG A 142 -11.85 -13.56 56.03
C ARG A 142 -12.96 -14.60 55.97
N PRO A 143 -14.09 -14.36 55.26
CA PRO A 143 -15.20 -15.31 55.28
C PRO A 143 -14.93 -16.59 54.46
N GLN A 144 -14.02 -16.55 53.46
CA GLN A 144 -13.73 -17.67 52.57
C GLN A 144 -12.23 -17.71 52.18
N PRO A 145 -11.33 -17.99 53.13
CA PRO A 145 -9.88 -17.88 52.91
C PRO A 145 -9.32 -18.84 51.84
N ALA A 146 -9.89 -20.05 51.74
CA ALA A 146 -9.49 -21.03 50.72
C ALA A 146 -9.77 -20.52 49.30
N PHE A 147 -10.94 -19.90 49.09
CA PHE A 147 -11.31 -19.30 47.80
C PHE A 147 -10.39 -18.12 47.44
N TYR A 148 -10.13 -17.22 48.37
CA TYR A 148 -9.23 -16.08 48.14
C TYR A 148 -7.81 -16.54 47.76
N THR A 149 -7.30 -17.59 48.41
CA THR A 149 -5.99 -18.17 48.13
C THR A 149 -5.92 -18.81 46.73
N ALA A 150 -6.97 -19.55 46.35
CA ALA A 150 -7.08 -20.13 45.01
C ALA A 150 -7.12 -19.04 43.92
N TYR A 151 -7.88 -17.96 44.15
CA TYR A 151 -7.91 -16.81 43.23
C TYR A 151 -6.53 -16.16 43.06
N GLN A 152 -5.84 -15.86 44.15
CA GLN A 152 -4.50 -15.26 44.11
C GLN A 152 -3.49 -16.15 43.38
N SER A 153 -3.59 -17.47 43.55
CA SER A 153 -2.75 -18.43 42.85
C SER A 153 -3.01 -18.40 41.35
N ALA A 154 -4.29 -18.39 40.93
CA ALA A 154 -4.67 -18.25 39.53
C ALA A 154 -4.31 -16.88 38.92
N ARG A 155 -4.12 -15.85 39.76
CA ARG A 155 -3.76 -14.49 39.34
C ARG A 155 -2.28 -14.34 38.97
N GLN A 156 -1.42 -15.27 39.38
CA GLN A 156 0.00 -15.23 39.06
C GLN A 156 0.23 -15.43 37.55
N THR A 157 0.84 -14.44 36.90
CA THR A 157 1.27 -14.55 35.51
C THR A 157 2.58 -15.34 35.44
N ILE A 158 2.55 -16.56 34.91
CA ILE A 158 3.76 -17.35 34.67
C ILE A 158 4.38 -16.90 33.35
N ASN A 159 5.62 -16.40 33.40
CA ASN A 159 6.38 -16.11 32.19
C ASN A 159 6.97 -17.43 31.67
N THR A 160 6.29 -18.04 30.70
CA THR A 160 6.68 -19.32 30.10
C THR A 160 7.70 -19.19 28.98
N ALA A 161 8.29 -18.00 28.76
CA ALA A 161 9.35 -17.84 27.77
C ALA A 161 10.52 -18.79 28.09
N ALA A 162 10.75 -19.76 27.20
CA ALA A 162 11.76 -20.78 27.34
C ALA A 162 13.13 -20.12 27.59
N ARG A 163 13.76 -20.47 28.72
CA ARG A 163 15.15 -20.12 29.00
C ARG A 163 16.00 -20.84 27.94
N SER A 164 16.73 -20.08 27.11
CA SER A 164 17.78 -20.67 26.27
C SER A 164 18.76 -21.39 27.20
N GLU A 165 18.97 -22.68 26.97
CA GLU A 165 20.06 -23.44 27.60
C GLU A 165 21.40 -22.78 27.22
N LYS A 166 22.34 -22.78 28.17
CA LYS A 166 23.68 -22.21 28.05
C LYS A 166 24.65 -23.23 27.46
#